data_AF-A0A2T4I4S8-F1
#
_entry.id   AF-A0A2T4I4S8-F1
#
_cell.length_a   1.000
_cell.length_b   1.000
_cell.length_c   1.000
_cell.angle_alpha   90.00
_cell.angle_beta   90.00
_cell.angle_gamma   90.00
#
_symmetry.space_group_name_H-M   'P 1'
#
loop_
_entity.id
_entity.type
_entity.pdbx_description
1 polymer ?
#
loop_
_entity_poly.entity_id
_entity_poly.type
_entity_poly.pdbx_seq_one_letter_code
_entity_poly.pdbx_strand_id
1 'polypeptide(L)'
;MEQETTGCHPEQLLAAHRPEIEAAMAQHFAGPQSVDASPADLQASAELVGLLIDVAGSEGGTPSVDHRGADRHYQTQFGDALTAVLRDVLGEAADPPFLARCIDGFWRAIRAQEASL
;
A
#
# COMPACT_ATOMS: atom_id res chain seq x y z
N MET A 1 -10.68 30.47 11.77
CA MET A 1 -9.42 29.95 12.33
C MET A 1 -9.72 28.53 12.76
N GLU A 2 -9.79 27.64 11.78
CA GLU A 2 -10.11 26.24 11.98
C GLU A 2 -8.79 25.49 12.20
N GLN A 3 -8.83 24.58 13.16
CA GLN A 3 -7.65 23.99 13.76
C GLN A 3 -6.88 23.19 12.72
N GLU A 4 -5.68 23.67 12.40
CA GLU A 4 -4.61 22.97 11.71
C GLU A 4 -4.17 21.84 12.65
N THR A 5 -4.91 20.72 12.64
CA THR A 5 -4.47 19.49 13.27
C THR A 5 -3.20 19.08 12.54
N THR A 6 -2.05 19.31 13.18
CA THR A 6 -0.77 18.66 12.89
C THR A 6 -0.89 17.15 13.18
N GLY A 7 -1.82 16.48 12.50
CA GLY A 7 -1.89 15.05 12.40
C GLY A 7 -1.27 14.72 11.05
N CYS A 8 -0.11 14.06 11.05
CA CYS A 8 0.43 13.53 9.81
C CYS A 8 -0.63 12.59 9.23
N HIS A 9 -1.26 13.00 8.13
CA HIS A 9 -2.31 12.20 7.55
C HIS A 9 -1.70 10.89 7.03
N PRO A 10 -2.38 9.75 7.18
CA PRO A 10 -1.81 8.44 6.85
C PRO A 10 -1.34 8.36 5.39
N GLU A 11 -2.05 9.00 4.47
CA GLU A 11 -1.65 9.12 3.06
C GLU A 11 -0.38 9.94 2.87
N GLN A 12 -0.13 10.97 3.67
CA GLN A 12 1.08 11.79 3.57
C GLN A 12 2.30 11.02 4.07
N LEU A 13 2.15 10.25 5.15
CA LEU A 13 3.22 9.39 5.66
C LEU A 13 3.57 8.30 4.64
N LEU A 14 2.57 7.63 4.08
CA LEU A 14 2.77 6.62 3.03
C LEU A 14 3.35 7.23 1.75
N ALA A 15 2.91 8.42 1.35
CA ALA A 15 3.43 9.12 0.18
C ALA A 15 4.89 9.56 0.37
N ALA A 16 5.28 9.99 1.58
CA ALA A 16 6.65 10.38 1.90
C ALA A 16 7.62 9.21 1.80
N HIS A 17 7.19 8.02 2.27
CA HIS A 17 7.98 6.79 2.23
C HIS A 17 7.68 5.90 1.02
N ARG A 18 6.91 6.40 0.05
CA ARG A 18 6.49 5.68 -1.15
C ARG A 18 7.65 4.96 -1.86
N PRO A 19 8.79 5.59 -2.19
CA PRO A 19 9.86 4.89 -2.91
C PRO A 19 10.48 3.74 -2.10
N GLU A 20 10.52 3.86 -0.77
CA GLU A 20 11.05 2.82 0.12
C GLU A 20 10.09 1.64 0.22
N ILE A 21 8.79 1.91 0.34
CA ILE A 21 7.73 0.88 0.36
C ILE A 21 7.69 0.15 -0.99
N GLU A 22 7.73 0.88 -2.11
CA GLU A 22 7.75 0.28 -3.46
C GLU A 22 8.97 -0.62 -3.65
N ALA A 23 10.17 -0.16 -3.27
CA ALA A 23 11.39 -0.94 -3.39
C ALA A 23 11.36 -2.20 -2.51
N ALA A 24 10.94 -2.08 -1.25
CA ALA A 24 10.82 -3.20 -0.33
C ALA A 24 9.82 -4.25 -0.84
N MET A 25 8.70 -3.79 -1.41
CA MET A 25 7.68 -4.68 -1.93
C MET A 25 8.07 -5.33 -3.26
N ALA A 26 8.73 -4.60 -4.17
CA ALA A 26 9.27 -5.16 -5.40
C ALA A 26 10.31 -6.25 -5.11
N GLN A 27 11.17 -6.04 -4.11
CA GLN A 27 12.11 -7.06 -3.64
C GLN A 27 11.39 -8.26 -3.01
N HIS A 28 10.30 -8.02 -2.28
CA HIS A 28 9.48 -9.09 -1.74
C HIS A 28 8.86 -9.96 -2.84
N PHE A 29 8.34 -9.35 -3.92
CA PHE A 29 7.80 -10.05 -5.08
C PHE A 29 8.86 -10.85 -5.85
N ALA A 30 10.04 -10.27 -6.03
CA ALA A 30 11.16 -10.95 -6.68
C ALA A 30 11.62 -12.20 -5.90
N GLY A 31 11.39 -12.21 -4.59
CA GLY A 31 11.75 -13.29 -3.69
C GLY A 31 13.21 -13.24 -3.23
N PRO A 32 13.56 -13.94 -2.14
CA PRO A 32 14.85 -13.81 -1.45
C PRO A 32 16.06 -14.32 -2.25
N GLN A 33 15.83 -14.98 -3.40
CA GLN A 33 16.90 -15.53 -4.25
C GLN A 33 17.18 -14.66 -5.48
N SER A 34 16.35 -13.64 -5.73
CA SER A 34 16.51 -12.73 -6.86
C SER A 34 17.41 -11.57 -6.46
N VAL A 35 18.35 -11.22 -7.35
CA VAL A 35 19.27 -10.10 -7.15
C VAL A 35 18.60 -8.76 -7.49
N ASP A 36 17.68 -8.78 -8.46
CA ASP A 36 16.94 -7.61 -8.92
C ASP A 36 15.47 -7.95 -9.13
N ALA A 37 14.59 -7.02 -8.79
CA ALA A 37 13.16 -7.11 -9.08
C ALA A 37 12.91 -6.94 -10.58
N SER A 38 12.02 -7.75 -11.16
CA SER A 38 11.67 -7.65 -12.57
C SER A 38 10.88 -6.36 -12.83
N PRO A 39 10.84 -5.84 -14.07
CA PRO A 39 10.04 -4.66 -14.38
C PRO A 39 8.54 -4.86 -14.09
N ALA A 40 8.04 -6.09 -14.16
CA ALA A 40 6.67 -6.42 -13.77
C ALA A 40 6.46 -6.29 -12.24
N ASP A 41 7.44 -6.69 -11.42
CA ASP A 41 7.39 -6.57 -9.96
C ASP A 41 7.39 -5.10 -9.54
N LEU A 42 8.26 -4.29 -10.16
CA LEU A 42 8.35 -2.85 -9.94
C LEU A 42 7.05 -2.12 -10.33
N GLN A 43 6.45 -2.50 -11.46
CA GLN A 43 5.17 -1.94 -11.89
C GLN A 43 4.05 -2.33 -10.92
N ALA A 44 3.96 -3.61 -10.56
CA ALA A 44 2.95 -4.11 -9.62
C ALA A 44 3.09 -3.45 -8.24
N SER A 45 4.32 -3.26 -7.74
CA SER A 45 4.56 -2.58 -6.47
C SER A 45 4.11 -1.12 -6.54
N ALA A 46 4.44 -0.41 -7.62
CA ALA A 46 4.04 0.99 -7.78
C ALA A 46 2.52 1.17 -7.85
N GLU A 47 1.81 0.26 -8.54
CA GLU A 47 0.35 0.30 -8.62
C GLU A 47 -0.33 0.01 -7.28
N LEU A 48 0.15 -1.01 -6.55
CA LEU A 48 -0.44 -1.43 -5.27
C LEU A 48 -0.12 -0.44 -4.14
N VAL A 49 1.08 0.15 -4.12
CA VAL A 49 1.40 1.24 -3.19
C VAL A 49 0.60 2.50 -3.52
N GLY A 50 0.42 2.82 -4.81
CA GLY A 50 -0.48 3.89 -5.23
C GLY A 50 -1.90 3.70 -4.69
N LEU A 51 -2.45 2.49 -4.86
CA LEU A 51 -3.75 2.12 -4.31
C LEU A 51 -3.80 2.31 -2.79
N LEU A 52 -2.77 1.85 -2.07
CA LEU A 52 -2.68 1.97 -0.62
C LEU A 52 -2.73 3.43 -0.14
N ILE A 53 -1.98 4.31 -0.79
CA ILE A 53 -1.96 5.75 -0.46
C ILE A 53 -3.33 6.37 -0.71
N ASP A 54 -3.96 6.03 -1.84
CA ASP A 54 -5.26 6.55 -2.23
C ASP A 54 -6.38 6.11 -1.26
N VAL A 55 -6.42 4.84 -0.86
CA VAL A 55 -7.40 4.33 0.11
C VAL A 55 -7.15 4.84 1.53
N ALA A 56 -5.90 5.16 1.88
CA ALA A 56 -5.55 5.74 3.17
C ALA A 56 -6.08 7.18 3.31
N GLY A 57 -6.03 7.96 2.22
CA GLY A 57 -6.53 9.34 2.16
C GLY A 57 -8.02 9.47 1.86
N SER A 58 -8.66 8.39 1.40
CA SER A 58 -10.10 8.38 1.11
C SER A 58 -10.93 8.17 2.37
N GLU A 59 -11.83 9.12 2.67
CA GLU A 59 -12.85 8.97 3.70
C GLU A 59 -13.83 7.85 3.32
N GLY A 60 -13.59 6.66 3.88
CA GLY A 60 -14.38 5.46 3.59
C GLY A 60 -13.62 4.39 2.80
N GLY A 61 -12.34 4.57 2.48
CA GLY A 61 -11.50 3.52 1.89
C GLY A 61 -11.93 3.10 0.47
N THR A 62 -12.67 3.95 -0.22
CA THR A 62 -13.00 3.78 -1.63
C THR A 62 -11.92 4.46 -2.46
N PRO A 63 -11.18 3.74 -3.30
CA PRO A 63 -10.16 4.39 -4.12
C PRO A 63 -10.83 5.36 -5.10
N SER A 64 -10.26 6.54 -5.26
CA SER A 64 -10.67 7.54 -6.24
C SER A 64 -10.13 7.22 -7.64
N VAL A 65 -9.08 6.39 -7.73
CA VAL A 65 -8.45 5.96 -8.98
C VAL A 65 -8.70 4.47 -9.21
N ASP A 66 -8.95 4.09 -10.46
CA ASP A 66 -9.07 2.68 -10.83
C ASP A 66 -7.67 2.05 -10.91
N HIS A 67 -7.35 1.18 -9.95
CA HIS A 67 -6.06 0.49 -9.83
C HIS A 67 -6.10 -0.95 -10.35
N ARG A 68 -6.88 -1.25 -11.40
CA ARG A 68 -7.10 -2.62 -11.92
C ARG A 68 -5.88 -3.28 -12.60
N GLY A 69 -4.70 -2.68 -12.53
CA GLY A 69 -3.51 -3.16 -13.26
C GLY A 69 -2.83 -4.38 -12.64
N ALA A 70 -2.89 -4.56 -11.32
CA ALA A 70 -2.12 -5.60 -10.65
C ALA A 70 -2.83 -6.97 -10.67
N ASP A 71 -2.09 -8.00 -11.07
CA ASP A 71 -2.55 -9.39 -11.05
C ASP A 71 -2.93 -9.86 -9.63
N ARG A 72 -3.92 -10.76 -9.51
CA ARG A 72 -4.43 -11.23 -8.21
C ARG A 72 -3.34 -11.84 -7.32
N HIS A 73 -2.34 -12.45 -7.95
CA HIS A 73 -1.17 -12.99 -7.27
C HIS A 73 -0.38 -11.90 -6.54
N TYR A 74 -0.11 -10.75 -7.18
CA TYR A 74 0.58 -9.62 -6.54
C TYR A 74 -0.26 -9.00 -5.43
N GLN A 75 -1.57 -8.85 -5.63
CA GLN A 75 -2.48 -8.34 -4.60
C GLN A 75 -2.43 -9.17 -3.31
N THR A 76 -2.41 -10.51 -3.46
CA THR A 76 -2.38 -11.43 -2.31
C THR A 76 -1.05 -11.36 -1.58
N GLN A 77 0.08 -11.40 -2.31
CA GLN A 77 1.41 -11.27 -1.72
C GLN A 77 1.60 -9.92 -1.05
N PHE A 78 1.11 -8.86 -1.69
CA PHE A 78 1.16 -7.50 -1.14
C PHE A 78 0.43 -7.42 0.19
N GLY A 79 -0.81 -7.90 0.26
CA GLY A 79 -1.60 -7.86 1.49
C GLY A 79 -0.99 -8.65 2.65
N ASP A 80 -0.32 -9.77 2.37
CA ASP A 80 0.38 -10.58 3.37
C ASP A 80 1.66 -9.88 3.88
N ALA A 81 2.45 -9.33 2.95
CA ALA A 81 3.71 -8.65 3.25
C ALA A 81 3.53 -7.23 3.81
N LEU A 82 2.37 -6.61 3.63
CA LEU A 82 2.11 -5.20 3.92
C LEU A 82 2.49 -4.81 5.35
N THR A 83 2.10 -5.63 6.33
CA THR A 83 2.39 -5.37 7.74
C THR A 83 3.89 -5.33 8.01
N ALA A 84 4.63 -6.30 7.45
CA ALA A 84 6.07 -6.41 7.66
C ALA A 84 6.81 -5.26 6.96
N VAL A 85 6.47 -4.98 5.71
CA VAL A 85 7.08 -3.89 4.92
C VAL A 85 6.82 -2.53 5.57
N LEU A 86 5.58 -2.24 5.98
CA LEU A 86 5.28 -0.96 6.62
C LEU A 86 6.00 -0.81 7.97
N ARG A 87 6.14 -1.87 8.75
CA ARG A 87 6.91 -1.82 10.01
C ARG A 87 8.41 -1.64 9.77
N ASP A 88 8.95 -2.25 8.73
CA ASP A 88 10.36 -2.13 8.36
C ASP A 88 10.70 -0.71 7.89
N VAL A 89 9.84 -0.13 7.04
CA VAL A 89 10.06 1.21 6.46
C VAL A 89 9.68 2.34 7.43
N LEU A 90 8.52 2.26 8.09
CA LEU A 90 8.01 3.34 8.93
C LEU A 90 8.42 3.23 10.40
N GLY A 91 8.93 2.07 10.83
CA GLY A 91 9.38 1.85 12.20
C GLY A 91 8.29 2.14 13.24
N GLU A 92 8.59 3.04 14.18
CA GLU A 92 7.67 3.43 15.26
C GLU A 92 6.41 4.17 14.77
N ALA A 93 6.40 4.70 13.55
CA ALA A 93 5.22 5.33 12.97
C ALA A 93 4.17 4.31 12.47
N ALA A 94 4.55 3.04 12.28
CA ALA A 94 3.65 1.93 11.94
C ALA A 94 2.99 1.32 13.19
N ASP A 95 2.24 2.13 13.93
CA ASP A 95 1.49 1.64 15.10
C ASP A 95 0.39 0.61 14.67
N PRO A 96 0.02 -0.38 15.50
CA PRO A 96 -0.97 -1.40 15.14
C PRO A 96 -2.32 -0.90 14.57
N PRO A 97 -2.96 0.17 15.07
CA PRO A 97 -4.21 0.68 14.51
C PRO A 97 -4.03 1.33 13.14
N PHE A 98 -2.86 1.92 12.86
CA PHE A 98 -2.52 2.43 11.54
C PHE A 98 -2.38 1.28 10.54
N LEU A 99 -1.62 0.24 10.91
CA LEU A 99 -1.43 -0.95 10.09
C LEU A 99 -2.76 -1.64 9.78
N ALA A 100 -3.62 -1.84 10.79
CA ALA A 100 -4.94 -2.42 10.60
C ALA A 100 -5.76 -1.61 9.59
N ARG A 101 -5.80 -0.28 9.72
CA ARG A 101 -6.54 0.60 8.80
C ARG A 101 -6.02 0.49 7.36
N CYS A 102 -4.70 0.44 7.17
CA CYS A 102 -4.08 0.25 5.86
C CYS A 102 -4.47 -1.09 5.21
N ILE A 103 -4.40 -2.18 5.98
CA ILE A 103 -4.75 -3.54 5.52
C ILE A 103 -6.25 -3.64 5.20
N ASP A 104 -7.11 -3.16 6.10
CA ASP A 104 -8.56 -3.16 5.92
C ASP A 104 -8.97 -2.33 4.70
N GLY A 105 -8.40 -1.13 4.54
CA GLY A 105 -8.63 -0.25 3.40
C GLY A 105 -8.22 -0.90 2.08
N PHE A 106 -7.03 -1.51 2.05
CA PHE A 106 -6.53 -2.24 0.88
C PHE A 106 -7.46 -3.38 0.47
N TRP A 107 -7.78 -4.31 1.39
CA TRP A 107 -8.64 -5.45 1.07
C TRP A 107 -10.07 -5.04 0.71
N ARG A 108 -10.57 -3.94 1.28
CA ARG A 108 -11.87 -3.39 0.92
C ARG A 108 -11.87 -2.84 -0.49
N ALA A 109 -10.80 -2.16 -0.91
CA ALA A 109 -10.66 -1.66 -2.27
C ALA A 109 -10.55 -2.79 -3.30
N ILE A 110 -9.73 -3.81 -3.03
CA ILE A 110 -9.62 -4.99 -3.90
C ILE A 110 -10.99 -5.67 -4.07
N ARG A 111 -11.72 -5.91 -2.97
CA ARG A 111 -13.07 -6.50 -3.04
C ARG A 111 -14.08 -5.62 -3.77
N ALA A 112 -13.99 -4.29 -3.65
CA ALA A 112 -14.85 -3.36 -4.37
C ALA A 112 -14.58 -3.39 -5.89
N GLN A 113 -13.32 -3.56 -6.29
CA GLN A 113 -12.95 -3.77 -7.69
C GLN A 113 -13.45 -5.11 -8.23
N GLU A 114 -13.32 -6.19 -7.45
CA GLU A 114 -13.84 -7.53 -7.81
C GLU A 114 -15.37 -7.55 -7.95
N ALA A 115 -16.11 -6.82 -7.11
CA ALA A 115 -17.57 -6.75 -7.17
C ALA A 115 -18.11 -5.90 -8.34
N SER A 116 -17.24 -5.17 -9.03
CA SER A 116 -17.57 -4.30 -10.16
C SER A 116 -17.27 -4.95 -11.53
N LEU A 117 -17.12 -6.28 -11.55
CA LEU A 117 -16.94 -7.16 -12.72
C LEU A 117 -18.19 -8.01 -12.93
#